data_AF-A0A969D6P5-F1
#
_entry.id   AF-A0A969D6P5-F1
#
_cell.length_a   1.000
_cell.length_b   1.000
_cell.length_c   1.000
_cell.angle_alpha   90.00
_cell.angle_beta   90.00
_cell.angle_gamma   90.00
#
_symmetry.space_group_name_H-M   'P 1'
#
loop_
_entity.id
_entity.type
_entity.pdbx_description
1 polymer ?
#
loop_
_entity_poly.entity_id
_entity_poly.type
_entity_poly.pdbx_seq_one_letter_code
_entity_poly.pdbx_strand_id
1 'polypeptide(L)'
;MRQNRARSLLVSTPRRVLLENNLFSSMMAGVLISGDANFWYESGPVTDVVIRNNTFLNCCTSGHDQVPLLITPNIMDIKQSQGCLHRNILVEGNTFHVFDSRVVEMISACQVRILNNKIIQNQDFPAFFPHGSALKFTHCQVDAIRGNAYSGTGQAEVVMDAKTRLSEFDNNAGFDSEIKKETVNQTPLRF
;
A
#
# COMPACT_ATOMS: atom_id res chain seq x y z
N MET A 1 -12.22 10.07 -8.59
CA MET A 1 -11.22 10.80 -9.39
C MET A 1 -10.76 9.92 -10.53
N ARG A 2 -10.69 10.44 -11.76
CA ARG A 2 -10.31 9.68 -12.96
C ARG A 2 -9.38 10.51 -13.86
N GLN A 3 -8.52 9.83 -14.63
CA GLN A 3 -7.76 10.38 -15.78
C GLN A 3 -6.82 11.56 -15.47
N ASN A 4 -6.38 11.71 -14.22
CA ASN A 4 -5.33 12.65 -13.89
C ASN A 4 -3.95 12.03 -14.11
N ARG A 5 -2.99 12.85 -14.57
CA ARG A 5 -1.60 12.43 -14.79
C ARG A 5 -0.93 11.94 -13.50
N ALA A 6 -1.15 12.64 -12.40
CA ALA A 6 -0.48 12.37 -11.13
C ALA A 6 -1.30 11.42 -10.24
N ARG A 7 -1.06 11.45 -8.94
CA ARG A 7 -1.79 10.65 -7.95
C ARG A 7 -3.21 11.18 -7.77
N SER A 8 -4.19 10.32 -7.50
CA SER A 8 -5.56 10.84 -7.27
C SER A 8 -5.62 11.63 -5.96
N LEU A 9 -5.04 11.12 -4.88
CA LEU A 9 -4.99 11.80 -3.58
C LEU A 9 -3.61 11.72 -2.94
N LEU A 10 -3.16 12.83 -2.36
CA LEU A 10 -2.05 12.88 -1.41
C LEU A 10 -2.60 13.18 -0.01
N VAL A 11 -2.28 12.35 0.97
CA VAL A 11 -2.66 12.56 2.37
C VAL A 11 -1.42 12.82 3.21
N SER A 12 -1.42 13.93 3.95
CA SER A 12 -0.26 14.44 4.71
C SER A 12 -0.64 15.16 6.02
N THR A 13 -1.82 14.87 6.58
CA THR A 13 -2.32 15.53 7.79
C THR A 13 -2.28 14.60 9.01
N PRO A 14 -1.91 15.09 10.20
CA PRO A 14 -1.99 14.31 11.43
C PRO A 14 -3.43 14.14 11.92
N ARG A 15 -4.40 14.89 11.38
CA ARG A 15 -5.82 14.74 11.74
C ARG A 15 -6.40 13.45 11.14
N ARG A 16 -7.52 13.00 11.71
CA ARG A 16 -8.27 11.85 11.18
C ARG A 16 -8.66 12.07 9.72
N VAL A 17 -8.40 11.07 8.89
CA VAL A 17 -8.79 11.05 7.48
C VAL A 17 -9.69 9.85 7.21
N LEU A 18 -10.80 10.10 6.53
CA LEU A 18 -11.72 9.07 6.06
C LEU A 18 -11.80 9.16 4.53
N LEU A 19 -11.34 8.11 3.86
CA LEU A 19 -11.49 7.89 2.43
C LEU A 19 -12.53 6.79 2.25
N GLU A 20 -13.74 7.14 1.84
CA GLU A 20 -14.83 6.20 1.72
C GLU A 20 -15.66 6.38 0.43
N ASN A 21 -16.07 5.26 -0.18
CA ASN A 21 -16.95 5.20 -1.35
C ASN A 21 -16.42 6.00 -2.56
N ASN A 22 -15.09 6.07 -2.70
CA ASN A 22 -14.45 6.74 -3.83
C ASN A 22 -14.05 5.75 -4.91
N LEU A 23 -13.98 6.25 -6.13
CA LEU A 23 -13.29 5.60 -7.24
C LEU A 23 -11.97 6.31 -7.50
N PHE A 24 -10.86 5.58 -7.45
CA PHE A 24 -9.53 6.04 -7.83
C PHE A 24 -9.11 5.38 -9.14
N SER A 25 -8.73 6.17 -10.14
CA SER A 25 -8.27 5.69 -11.44
C SER A 25 -7.33 6.72 -12.06
N SER A 26 -6.06 6.64 -11.66
CA SER A 26 -5.02 7.60 -12.03
C SER A 26 -3.85 6.93 -12.74
N MET A 27 -3.10 7.72 -13.52
CA MET A 27 -1.87 7.23 -14.15
C MET A 27 -0.78 6.89 -13.12
N MET A 28 -0.78 7.48 -11.93
CA MET A 28 0.10 7.13 -10.80
C MET A 28 -0.71 6.48 -9.65
N ALA A 29 -0.16 6.39 -8.43
CA ALA A 29 -0.88 5.82 -7.28
C ALA A 29 -2.27 6.45 -7.08
N GLY A 30 -3.28 5.64 -6.76
CA GLY A 30 -4.62 6.12 -6.45
C GLY A 30 -4.58 6.98 -5.18
N VAL A 31 -4.05 6.41 -4.10
CA VAL A 31 -3.80 7.14 -2.86
C VAL A 31 -2.32 7.04 -2.53
N LEU A 32 -1.68 8.20 -2.34
CA LEU A 32 -0.37 8.32 -1.74
C LEU A 32 -0.52 8.91 -0.33
N ILE A 33 0.04 8.24 0.66
CA ILE A 33 0.35 8.84 1.96
C ILE A 33 1.85 9.05 1.99
N SER A 34 2.25 10.30 2.02
CA SER A 34 3.67 10.68 2.12
C SER A 34 3.92 11.30 3.49
N GLY A 35 5.18 11.22 3.91
CA GLY A 35 5.75 12.06 4.96
C GLY A 35 7.11 12.48 4.45
N ASP A 36 7.32 13.76 4.21
CA ASP A 36 8.62 14.26 3.79
C ASP A 36 9.25 15.02 4.95
N ALA A 37 10.22 14.37 5.60
CA ALA A 37 11.04 14.98 6.63
C ALA A 37 12.37 15.55 6.09
N ASN A 38 12.61 15.49 4.76
CA ASN A 38 13.95 15.69 4.18
C ASN A 38 14.03 16.76 3.07
N PHE A 39 13.08 16.83 2.13
CA PHE A 39 13.20 17.70 0.95
C PHE A 39 12.17 18.82 0.93
N TRP A 40 10.88 18.48 1.04
CA TRP A 40 9.79 19.45 0.95
C TRP A 40 9.33 19.99 2.32
N TYR A 41 9.59 19.27 3.43
CA TYR A 41 9.09 19.61 4.79
C TYR A 41 7.57 19.85 4.88
N GLU A 42 6.81 19.41 3.88
CA GLU A 42 5.40 19.76 3.69
C GLU A 42 4.43 18.88 4.50
N SER A 43 4.88 17.69 4.92
CA SER A 43 3.97 16.60 5.29
C SER A 43 4.35 15.94 6.61
N GLY A 44 3.50 16.12 7.62
CA GLY A 44 3.64 15.46 8.93
C GLY A 44 3.11 14.02 8.95
N PRO A 45 3.40 13.25 10.00
CA PRO A 45 2.93 11.88 10.13
C PRO A 45 1.40 11.80 10.23
N VAL A 46 0.76 10.94 9.41
CA VAL A 46 -0.65 10.59 9.62
C VAL A 46 -0.81 9.75 10.90
N THR A 47 -1.89 10.02 11.64
CA THR A 47 -2.14 9.35 12.93
C THR A 47 -3.44 8.55 13.02
N ASP A 48 -4.34 8.71 12.05
CA ASP A 48 -5.58 7.96 11.94
C ASP A 48 -6.12 8.07 10.51
N VAL A 49 -6.04 6.98 9.74
CA VAL A 49 -6.53 6.93 8.36
C VAL A 49 -7.40 5.69 8.16
N VAL A 50 -8.62 5.93 7.71
CA VAL A 50 -9.55 4.87 7.29
C VAL A 50 -9.75 4.97 5.79
N ILE A 51 -9.37 3.91 5.08
CA ILE A 51 -9.57 3.73 3.64
C ILE A 51 -10.56 2.57 3.49
N ARG A 52 -11.84 2.87 3.28
CA ARG A 52 -12.88 1.84 3.24
C ARG A 52 -13.83 1.92 2.06
N ASN A 53 -14.28 0.77 1.57
CA ASN A 53 -15.31 0.68 0.51
C ASN A 53 -14.97 1.49 -0.76
N ASN A 54 -13.68 1.72 -1.04
CA ASN A 54 -13.26 2.39 -2.26
C ASN A 54 -13.00 1.38 -3.39
N THR A 55 -13.05 1.86 -4.62
CA THR A 55 -12.64 1.12 -5.81
C THR A 55 -11.36 1.74 -6.37
N PHE A 56 -10.29 0.95 -6.49
CA PHE A 56 -9.08 1.31 -7.23
C PHE A 56 -9.15 0.62 -8.58
N LEU A 57 -9.35 1.38 -9.65
CA LEU A 57 -9.53 0.87 -11.01
C LEU A 57 -8.33 1.22 -11.88
N ASN A 58 -7.51 0.22 -12.18
CA ASN A 58 -6.36 0.30 -13.08
C ASN A 58 -5.51 1.55 -12.81
N CYS A 59 -5.14 1.76 -11.55
CA CYS A 59 -4.18 2.81 -11.19
C CYS A 59 -2.78 2.43 -11.68
N CYS A 60 -1.86 3.40 -11.71
CA CYS A 60 -0.45 3.18 -12.06
C CYS A 60 -0.20 2.76 -13.52
N THR A 61 -1.03 3.22 -14.47
CA THR A 61 -0.79 3.00 -15.92
C THR A 61 0.45 3.73 -16.47
N SER A 62 1.06 4.61 -15.68
CA SER A 62 2.32 5.31 -15.97
C SER A 62 3.08 5.68 -14.67
N GLY A 63 4.15 6.47 -14.76
CA GLY A 63 4.87 6.99 -13.58
C GLY A 63 5.65 5.93 -12.78
N HIS A 64 6.22 4.95 -13.50
CA HIS A 64 7.06 3.82 -13.07
C HIS A 64 7.42 3.72 -11.57
N ASP A 65 7.22 2.53 -11.00
CA ASP A 65 7.50 2.17 -9.60
C ASP A 65 6.51 2.72 -8.54
N GLN A 66 5.22 2.70 -8.84
CA GLN A 66 4.15 2.95 -7.85
C GLN A 66 3.14 1.82 -7.80
N VAL A 67 2.29 1.85 -6.77
CA VAL A 67 1.19 0.91 -6.55
C VAL A 67 -0.11 1.67 -6.23
N PRO A 68 -1.29 1.08 -6.44
CA PRO A 68 -2.59 1.72 -6.20
C PRO A 68 -2.74 2.41 -4.83
N LEU A 69 -2.27 1.77 -3.75
CA LEU A 69 -2.21 2.36 -2.42
C LEU A 69 -0.76 2.35 -1.92
N LEU A 70 -0.14 3.52 -1.93
CA LEU A 70 1.27 3.71 -1.59
C LEU A 70 1.38 4.54 -0.32
N ILE A 71 2.04 4.00 0.71
CA ILE A 71 2.38 4.70 1.95
C ILE A 71 3.90 4.67 2.07
N THR A 72 4.54 5.75 1.64
CA THR A 72 6.00 5.81 1.56
C THR A 72 6.49 7.17 2.02
N PRO A 73 6.92 7.30 3.28
CA PRO A 73 7.60 8.49 3.72
C PRO A 73 9.04 8.54 3.19
N ASN A 74 9.49 9.75 2.86
CA ASN A 74 10.88 10.03 2.54
C ASN A 74 11.69 10.08 3.84
N ILE A 75 12.35 8.98 4.19
CA ILE A 75 13.18 8.82 5.40
C ILE A 75 14.62 8.53 4.97
N MET A 76 15.59 9.32 5.47
CA MET A 76 17.01 9.20 5.10
C MET A 76 17.62 7.84 5.44
N ASP A 77 17.32 7.31 6.64
CA ASP A 77 17.78 5.98 7.04
C ASP A 77 16.69 5.23 7.81
N ILE A 78 15.94 4.41 7.08
CA ILE A 78 14.91 3.55 7.65
C ILE A 78 15.51 2.55 8.67
N LYS A 79 16.76 2.13 8.51
CA LYS A 79 17.40 1.16 9.41
C LYS A 79 17.65 1.73 10.81
N GLN A 80 17.84 3.04 10.92
CA GLN A 80 18.02 3.71 12.21
C GLN A 80 16.71 4.25 12.80
N SER A 81 15.62 4.22 12.03
CA SER A 81 14.31 4.65 12.54
C SER A 81 13.85 3.77 13.71
N GLN A 82 13.45 4.43 14.81
CA GLN A 82 12.79 3.79 15.94
C GLN A 82 11.28 4.04 15.86
N GLY A 83 10.51 2.96 15.92
CA GLY A 83 9.06 3.01 15.75
C GLY A 83 8.62 3.28 14.31
N CYS A 84 7.34 3.60 14.14
CA CYS A 84 6.76 3.92 12.84
C CYS A 84 6.44 5.41 12.74
N LEU A 85 6.66 5.99 11.57
CA LEU A 85 6.28 7.37 11.29
C LEU A 85 4.75 7.52 11.24
N HIS A 86 4.09 6.65 10.47
CA HIS A 86 2.64 6.64 10.34
C HIS A 86 2.02 5.65 11.32
N ARG A 87 0.80 5.94 11.80
CA ARG A 87 0.09 5.04 12.71
C ARG A 87 -1.41 4.98 12.44
N ASN A 88 -2.02 3.87 12.88
CA ASN A 88 -3.45 3.59 12.85
C ASN A 88 -4.04 3.77 11.44
N ILE A 89 -3.67 2.84 10.56
CA ILE A 89 -4.13 2.80 9.17
C ILE A 89 -5.01 1.57 8.97
N LEU A 90 -6.27 1.81 8.65
CA LEU A 90 -7.25 0.77 8.32
C LEU A 90 -7.54 0.80 6.81
N VAL A 91 -7.31 -0.33 6.15
CA VAL A 91 -7.67 -0.58 4.75
C VAL A 91 -8.71 -1.69 4.73
N GLU A 92 -9.98 -1.34 4.55
CA GLU A 92 -11.08 -2.29 4.72
C GLU A 92 -12.12 -2.30 3.58
N GLY A 93 -12.52 -3.47 3.10
CA GLY A 93 -13.65 -3.59 2.18
C GLY A 93 -13.44 -2.91 0.82
N ASN A 94 -12.19 -2.56 0.48
CA ASN A 94 -11.88 -1.95 -0.81
C ASN A 94 -11.81 -3.01 -1.90
N THR A 95 -12.08 -2.59 -3.14
CA THR A 95 -11.92 -3.43 -4.34
C THR A 95 -10.83 -2.85 -5.23
N PHE A 96 -9.82 -3.65 -5.52
CA PHE A 96 -8.71 -3.31 -6.41
C PHE A 96 -8.85 -4.08 -7.71
N HIS A 97 -9.16 -3.40 -8.80
CA HIS A 97 -9.05 -3.93 -10.15
C HIS A 97 -7.68 -3.52 -10.70
N VAL A 98 -6.80 -4.50 -10.90
CA VAL A 98 -5.38 -4.27 -11.18
C VAL A 98 -4.91 -5.10 -12.36
N PHE A 99 -4.06 -4.54 -13.20
CA PHE A 99 -3.39 -5.26 -14.30
C PHE A 99 -1.98 -5.73 -13.90
N ASP A 100 -1.40 -5.12 -12.87
CA ASP A 100 -0.10 -5.46 -12.29
C ASP A 100 -0.30 -6.31 -11.00
N SER A 101 0.75 -7.01 -10.57
CA SER A 101 0.69 -7.86 -9.37
C SER A 101 0.83 -7.03 -8.08
N ARG A 102 1.42 -5.82 -8.15
CA ARG A 102 1.67 -4.98 -6.97
C ARG A 102 0.48 -4.07 -6.64
N VAL A 103 -0.01 -4.11 -5.40
CA VAL A 103 -1.28 -3.43 -5.02
C VAL A 103 -1.11 -2.45 -3.87
N VAL A 104 -0.48 -2.90 -2.77
CA VAL A 104 -0.28 -2.11 -1.56
C VAL A 104 1.18 -2.17 -1.16
N GLU A 105 1.77 -1.00 -0.90
CA GLU A 105 3.12 -0.89 -0.37
C GLU A 105 3.11 0.10 0.78
N MET A 106 3.65 -0.31 1.93
CA MET A 106 3.71 0.50 3.14
C MET A 106 5.09 0.47 3.78
N ILE A 107 5.61 1.64 4.11
CA ILE A 107 6.88 1.82 4.80
C ILE A 107 6.66 2.63 6.09
N SER A 108 7.23 2.15 7.20
CA SER A 108 7.19 2.82 8.51
C SER A 108 5.77 3.15 9.01
N ALA A 109 4.90 2.13 9.04
CA ALA A 109 3.51 2.24 9.50
C ALA A 109 3.19 1.25 10.63
N CYS A 110 2.62 1.72 11.74
CA CYS A 110 2.23 0.91 12.89
C CYS A 110 0.71 0.86 13.04
N GLN A 111 0.19 -0.17 13.70
CA GLN A 111 -1.25 -0.39 13.88
C GLN A 111 -1.98 -0.48 12.53
N VAL A 112 -1.40 -1.26 11.61
CA VAL A 112 -1.92 -1.44 10.25
C VAL A 112 -2.89 -2.62 10.23
N ARG A 113 -4.06 -2.42 9.63
CA ARG A 113 -5.07 -3.48 9.44
C ARG A 113 -5.53 -3.52 7.98
N ILE A 114 -5.36 -4.66 7.32
CA ILE A 114 -5.79 -4.92 5.95
C ILE A 114 -6.90 -5.97 5.98
N LEU A 115 -8.16 -5.53 5.91
CA LEU A 115 -9.32 -6.36 6.23
C LEU A 115 -10.30 -6.46 5.06
N ASN A 116 -10.75 -7.66 4.72
CA ASN A 116 -11.91 -7.85 3.84
C ASN A 116 -11.80 -7.18 2.45
N ASN A 117 -10.58 -6.95 1.95
CA ASN A 117 -10.38 -6.32 0.64
C ASN A 117 -10.44 -7.37 -0.48
N LYS A 118 -10.85 -6.95 -1.67
CA LYS A 118 -10.86 -7.78 -2.89
C LYS A 118 -9.82 -7.26 -3.86
N ILE A 119 -8.93 -8.12 -4.33
CA ILE A 119 -7.96 -7.84 -5.39
C ILE A 119 -8.34 -8.71 -6.59
N ILE A 120 -8.67 -8.07 -7.70
CA ILE A 120 -9.13 -8.70 -8.93
C ILE A 120 -8.14 -8.33 -10.03
N GLN A 121 -7.31 -9.29 -10.41
CA GLN A 121 -6.37 -9.09 -11.51
C GLN A 121 -7.11 -9.16 -12.86
N ASN A 122 -6.79 -8.24 -13.76
CA ASN A 122 -7.30 -8.17 -15.13
C ASN A 122 -6.12 -8.06 -16.12
N GLN A 123 -6.46 -7.96 -17.41
CA GLN A 123 -5.49 -7.80 -18.51
C GLN A 123 -5.75 -6.51 -19.29
N ASP A 124 -6.35 -5.50 -18.65
CA ASP A 124 -6.74 -4.25 -19.31
C ASP A 124 -5.50 -3.46 -19.80
N PHE A 125 -4.34 -3.70 -19.17
CA PHE A 125 -3.04 -3.17 -19.58
C PHE A 125 -1.94 -4.24 -19.40
N PRO A 126 -0.80 -4.13 -20.10
CA PRO A 126 0.37 -4.98 -19.83
C PRO A 126 0.93 -4.73 -18.42
N ALA A 127 1.20 -5.81 -17.67
CA ALA A 127 1.85 -5.71 -16.36
C ALA A 127 3.29 -5.19 -16.51
N PHE A 128 3.67 -4.24 -15.65
CA PHE A 128 5.07 -3.80 -15.56
C PHE A 128 5.88 -4.74 -14.65
N PHE A 129 5.25 -5.26 -13.59
CA PHE A 129 5.86 -6.15 -12.60
C PHE A 129 5.02 -7.42 -12.40
N PRO A 130 4.98 -8.33 -13.39
CA PRO A 130 4.12 -9.52 -13.35
C PRO A 130 4.43 -10.48 -12.19
N HIS A 131 5.63 -10.40 -11.61
CA HIS A 131 6.07 -11.21 -10.47
C HIS A 131 6.29 -10.39 -9.19
N GLY A 132 5.60 -9.26 -9.05
CA GLY A 132 5.62 -8.46 -7.82
C GLY A 132 4.72 -9.02 -6.73
N SER A 133 4.89 -8.54 -5.50
CA SER A 133 4.04 -8.89 -4.35
C SER A 133 2.80 -8.00 -4.26
N ALA A 134 1.65 -8.61 -3.96
CA ALA A 134 0.40 -7.89 -3.82
C ALA A 134 0.44 -6.92 -2.63
N LEU A 135 0.98 -7.39 -1.50
CA LEU A 135 1.17 -6.60 -0.29
C LEU A 135 2.65 -6.57 0.09
N LYS A 136 3.21 -5.39 0.26
CA LYS A 136 4.60 -5.19 0.67
C LYS A 136 4.68 -4.28 1.90
N PHE A 137 5.41 -4.73 2.93
CA PHE A 137 5.59 -3.98 4.16
C PHE A 137 7.07 -3.89 4.56
N THR A 138 7.52 -2.68 4.89
CA THR A 138 8.89 -2.40 5.33
C THR A 138 8.87 -1.62 6.63
N HIS A 139 9.48 -2.17 7.68
CA HIS A 139 9.50 -1.58 9.03
C HIS A 139 8.09 -1.25 9.55
N CYS A 140 7.13 -2.16 9.37
CA CYS A 140 5.75 -1.96 9.81
C CYS A 140 5.39 -2.80 11.05
N GLN A 141 4.36 -2.37 11.79
CA GLN A 141 3.64 -3.22 12.72
C GLN A 141 2.23 -3.43 12.16
N VAL A 142 2.01 -4.63 11.63
CA VAL A 142 0.74 -5.04 11.02
C VAL A 142 -0.02 -5.87 12.04
N ASP A 143 -1.15 -5.36 12.48
CA ASP A 143 -1.98 -6.03 13.49
C ASP A 143 -2.70 -7.21 12.84
N ALA A 144 -3.27 -7.01 11.65
CA ALA A 144 -4.00 -8.07 10.96
C ALA A 144 -4.00 -7.90 9.43
N ILE A 145 -3.82 -9.02 8.74
CA ILE A 145 -4.20 -9.20 7.33
C ILE A 145 -5.23 -10.32 7.33
N ARG A 146 -6.52 -9.97 7.20
CA ARG A 146 -7.60 -10.93 7.39
C ARG A 146 -8.76 -10.79 6.41
N GLY A 147 -9.29 -11.91 5.95
CA GLY A 147 -10.50 -11.95 5.14
C GLY A 147 -10.34 -11.38 3.74
N ASN A 148 -9.11 -11.13 3.29
CA ASN A 148 -8.87 -10.58 1.95
C ASN A 148 -9.02 -11.68 0.89
N ALA A 149 -9.45 -11.30 -0.31
CA ALA A 149 -9.61 -12.23 -1.42
C ALA A 149 -8.81 -11.74 -2.62
N TYR A 150 -8.02 -12.63 -3.22
CA TYR A 150 -7.34 -12.41 -4.49
C TYR A 150 -7.93 -13.33 -5.56
N SER A 151 -8.19 -12.76 -6.74
CA SER A 151 -8.62 -13.49 -7.94
C SER A 151 -7.75 -13.04 -9.11
N GLY A 152 -6.86 -13.91 -9.57
CA GLY A 152 -5.92 -13.61 -10.64
C GLY A 152 -5.08 -14.83 -11.01
N THR A 153 -3.96 -14.59 -11.69
CA THR A 153 -3.04 -15.67 -12.06
C THR A 153 -2.15 -16.03 -10.87
N GLY A 154 -2.19 -17.30 -10.44
CA GLY A 154 -1.41 -17.77 -9.30
C GLY A 154 -1.97 -17.31 -7.96
N GLN A 155 -1.08 -17.16 -6.97
CA GLN A 155 -1.44 -16.70 -5.63
C GLN A 155 -0.86 -15.30 -5.38
N ALA A 156 -1.59 -14.47 -4.65
CA ALA A 156 -1.09 -13.17 -4.21
C ALA A 156 -0.05 -13.32 -3.11
N GLU A 157 1.14 -12.75 -3.33
CA GLU A 157 2.24 -12.81 -2.38
C GLU A 157 2.22 -11.66 -1.38
N VAL A 158 2.61 -11.95 -0.15
CA VAL A 158 2.89 -10.95 0.88
C VAL A 158 4.37 -10.96 1.19
N VAL A 159 5.00 -9.79 1.11
CA VAL A 159 6.44 -9.61 1.38
C VAL A 159 6.63 -8.66 2.56
N MET A 160 7.51 -9.04 3.47
CA MET A 160 7.85 -8.26 4.66
C MET A 160 9.35 -8.25 4.91
N ASP A 161 9.89 -7.15 5.39
CA ASP A 161 11.28 -7.13 5.87
C ASP A 161 11.44 -7.79 7.26
N ALA A 162 12.69 -7.92 7.71
CA ALA A 162 13.02 -8.56 8.99
C ALA A 162 12.51 -7.78 10.22
N LYS A 163 12.30 -6.47 10.09
CA LYS A 163 11.81 -5.60 11.18
C LYS A 163 10.29 -5.51 11.22
N THR A 164 9.61 -5.80 10.12
CA THR A 164 8.15 -5.87 10.12
C THR A 164 7.66 -6.99 11.03
N ARG A 165 6.60 -6.70 11.78
CA ARG A 165 5.87 -7.66 12.61
C ARG A 165 4.45 -7.79 12.08
N LEU A 166 3.96 -9.03 12.05
CA LEU A 166 2.57 -9.36 11.74
C LEU A 166 2.00 -10.15 12.91
N SER A 167 0.86 -9.71 13.45
CA SER A 167 0.23 -10.41 14.57
C SER A 167 -0.79 -11.45 14.12
N GLU A 168 -1.55 -11.18 13.06
CA GLU A 168 -2.60 -12.09 12.55
C GLU A 168 -2.58 -12.17 11.02
N PHE A 169 -2.55 -13.40 10.49
CA PHE A 169 -2.74 -13.70 9.07
C PHE A 169 -3.78 -14.82 8.94
N ASP A 170 -5.00 -14.48 8.53
CA ASP A 170 -6.12 -15.42 8.59
C ASP A 170 -7.12 -15.23 7.45
N ASN A 171 -7.71 -16.32 6.98
CA ASN A 171 -8.81 -16.31 6.01
C ASN A 171 -8.55 -15.46 4.73
N ASN A 172 -7.32 -15.47 4.20
CA ASN A 172 -6.96 -14.72 2.99
C ASN A 172 -7.05 -15.62 1.74
N ALA A 173 -8.22 -15.70 1.12
CA ALA A 173 -8.46 -16.56 -0.05
C ALA A 173 -7.65 -16.10 -1.27
N GLY A 174 -6.98 -17.02 -1.95
CA GLY A 174 -6.15 -16.72 -3.13
C GLY A 174 -4.80 -16.07 -2.83
N PHE A 175 -4.45 -15.88 -1.55
CA PHE A 175 -3.11 -15.49 -1.14
C PHE A 175 -2.22 -16.73 -0.92
N ASP A 176 -0.92 -16.54 -1.04
CA ASP A 176 0.07 -17.52 -0.59
C ASP A 176 0.01 -17.61 0.94
N SER A 177 0.09 -18.83 1.47
CA SER A 177 0.17 -19.08 2.91
C SER A 177 1.52 -18.69 3.51
N GLU A 178 2.59 -18.69 2.70
CA GLU A 178 3.93 -18.30 3.13
C GLU A 178 4.17 -16.81 2.92
N ILE A 179 4.55 -16.11 4.00
CA ILE A 179 4.96 -14.71 3.94
C ILE A 179 6.46 -14.66 3.63
N LYS A 180 6.79 -14.10 2.46
CA LYS A 180 8.17 -13.96 2.00
C LYS A 180 8.91 -12.88 2.79
N LYS A 181 10.20 -13.11 3.00
CA LYS A 181 11.11 -12.16 3.64
C LYS A 181 12.05 -11.52 2.64
N GLU A 182 12.27 -10.22 2.77
CA GLU A 182 13.25 -9.49 1.97
C GLU A 182 14.23 -8.67 2.83
N THR A 183 15.43 -8.45 2.28
CA THR A 183 16.44 -7.57 2.90
C THR A 183 16.30 -6.17 2.32
N VAL A 184 16.00 -5.19 3.18
CA VAL A 184 15.88 -3.79 2.77
C VAL A 184 17.24 -3.11 2.90
N ASN A 185 17.85 -2.78 1.77
CA ASN A 185 19.17 -2.16 1.74
C ASN A 185 19.10 -0.64 1.95
N GLN A 186 18.10 0.04 1.36
CA GLN A 186 17.77 1.47 1.52
C GLN A 186 16.28 1.68 1.15
N THR A 187 15.66 2.76 1.63
CA THR A 187 14.35 3.20 1.14
C THR A 187 14.51 3.72 -0.30
N PRO A 188 13.75 3.22 -1.30
CA PRO A 188 13.80 3.82 -2.63
C PRO A 188 13.28 5.25 -2.57
N LEU A 189 14.08 6.23 -3.01
CA LEU A 189 13.61 7.59 -3.25
C LEU A 189 12.64 7.57 -4.42
N ARG A 190 11.37 7.89 -4.17
CA ARG A 190 10.32 7.96 -5.19
C ARG A 190 9.77 9.38 -5.27
N PHE A 191 9.93 10.01 -6.43
CA PHE A 191 9.45 11.36 -6.74
C PHE A 191 8.12 11.30 -7.50
#